data_AF-A0ABD3PCB2-F1
#
_entry.id   AF-A0ABD3PCB2-F1
#
_cell.length_a   1.000
_cell.length_b   1.000
_cell.length_c   1.000
_cell.angle_alpha   90.00
_cell.angle_beta   90.00
_cell.angle_gamma   90.00
#
_symmetry.space_group_name_H-M   'P 1'
#
loop_
_entity.id
_entity.type
_entity.pdbx_description
1 polymer ?
#
loop_
_entity_poly.entity_id
_entity_poly.type
_entity_poly.pdbx_seq_one_letter_code
_entity_poly.pdbx_strand_id
1 'polypeptide(L)'
;MSSLLSSPNNDGRRPSVDRDTNSISMIEKYEAPIIRRFATGIHLRRSLIIIRQLCRNPTFFANQSSNKSERSRRIIATFTGPSLILSPRCHAFRHSFSVVAYSAAPGKRRHSCSNIINSSEGVPNVKHWFTLTLPEGSCVGVTTSSEHEFLERNQPTTALSLSSLLHQEEFAWGQENISSVMSRTSFYLGRMALRCSLREILHLSADDKETMDEDSRGNSESFWMQIQSNPIKKDNYGRPILPNVVAGSISHKGEYAVGLSRFRFDDASLLTINNEEINLFNDEDSMVVNWKEECPVNPNEEDEDETILNDGSNSNQNSSVEGVGIDLERIDDERGERIRRKVLTEREQEELGGLETLGISRGEEVMLRFSLKESVYKAMHPVLCEYVGFQEAEVHPLADGTALVRLNFLKDRDSLSPRTRSMVVRSASWRRVNGFFLTSASVGVLSKA
;
A
#
# COMPACT_ATOMS: atom_id res chain seq x y z
N MET A 1 -17.08 64.64 -47.37
CA MET A 1 -17.39 64.45 -45.95
C MET A 1 -17.73 62.98 -45.73
N SER A 2 -16.92 62.31 -44.90
CA SER A 2 -17.16 61.13 -44.04
C SER A 2 -18.08 59.99 -44.53
N SER A 3 -17.79 58.70 -44.36
CA SER A 3 -16.73 58.01 -43.61
C SER A 3 -16.78 56.50 -43.90
N LEU A 4 -15.59 55.90 -43.85
CA LEU A 4 -15.24 54.50 -43.61
C LEU A 4 -16.18 53.76 -42.64
N LEU A 5 -16.35 52.45 -42.85
CA LEU A 5 -16.01 51.39 -41.87
C LEU A 5 -16.14 49.98 -42.44
N SER A 6 -15.01 49.29 -42.41
CA SER A 6 -14.77 47.86 -42.70
C SER A 6 -15.02 47.03 -41.43
N SER A 7 -15.56 45.81 -41.56
CA SER A 7 -15.59 44.81 -40.48
C SER A 7 -14.77 43.56 -40.87
N PRO A 8 -13.93 43.01 -39.98
CA PRO A 8 -13.08 41.85 -40.26
C PRO A 8 -13.69 40.52 -39.80
N ASN A 9 -13.32 39.46 -40.51
CA ASN A 9 -13.49 38.05 -40.14
C ASN A 9 -12.76 37.74 -38.83
N ASN A 10 -13.44 37.01 -37.93
CA ASN A 10 -12.86 36.50 -36.69
C ASN A 10 -12.85 34.97 -36.75
N ASP A 11 -11.72 34.41 -37.17
CA ASP A 11 -11.44 32.97 -37.17
C ASP A 11 -11.09 32.53 -35.74
N GLY A 12 -12.00 31.82 -35.09
CA GLY A 12 -11.82 31.24 -33.77
C GLY A 12 -10.90 30.01 -33.81
N ARG A 13 -9.58 30.21 -33.68
CA ARG A 13 -8.65 29.15 -33.27
C ARG A 13 -8.75 28.93 -31.77
N ARG A 14 -9.22 27.74 -31.36
CA ARG A 14 -9.12 27.24 -29.97
C ARG A 14 -7.66 26.92 -29.65
N PRO A 15 -7.15 27.25 -28.45
CA PRO A 15 -5.82 26.85 -28.02
C PRO A 15 -5.80 25.34 -27.69
N SER A 16 -4.81 24.65 -28.23
CA SER A 16 -4.46 23.28 -27.87
C SER A 16 -4.00 23.25 -26.41
N VAL A 17 -4.66 22.44 -25.59
CA VAL A 17 -4.23 22.12 -24.23
C VAL A 17 -2.97 21.25 -24.35
N ASP A 18 -1.83 21.78 -23.90
CA ASP A 18 -0.59 21.03 -23.76
C ASP A 18 -0.80 19.86 -22.79
N ARG A 19 -0.63 18.64 -23.28
CA ARG A 19 -0.68 17.41 -22.48
C ARG A 19 0.65 17.20 -21.77
N ASP A 20 0.55 16.96 -20.46
CA ASP A 20 1.62 16.60 -19.54
C ASP A 20 2.59 15.53 -20.08
N THR A 21 3.82 15.95 -20.36
CA THR A 21 4.95 15.08 -20.72
C THR A 21 5.82 14.67 -19.51
N ASN A 22 5.37 14.94 -18.27
CA ASN A 22 6.17 14.75 -17.06
C ASN A 22 6.11 13.35 -16.40
N SER A 23 5.34 12.41 -16.92
CA SER A 23 5.03 11.13 -16.23
C SER A 23 5.99 9.96 -16.49
N ILE A 24 6.97 10.11 -17.39
CA ILE A 24 8.05 9.10 -17.58
C ILE A 24 9.11 9.20 -16.45
N SER A 25 9.19 10.32 -15.73
CA SER A 25 10.19 10.57 -14.67
C SER A 25 9.89 9.89 -13.32
N MET A 26 8.75 9.19 -13.16
CA MET A 26 8.38 8.56 -11.87
C MET A 26 8.97 7.16 -11.67
N ILE A 27 9.21 6.38 -12.74
CA ILE A 27 9.86 5.05 -12.61
C ILE A 27 11.34 5.22 -12.22
N GLU A 28 12.01 6.24 -12.76
CA GLU A 28 13.37 6.60 -12.34
C GLU A 28 13.43 7.18 -10.91
N LYS A 29 12.34 7.76 -10.39
CA LYS A 29 12.31 8.37 -9.04
C LYS A 29 12.31 7.36 -7.90
N TYR A 30 11.95 6.09 -8.14
CA TYR A 30 12.05 5.02 -7.14
C TYR A 30 13.30 4.16 -7.33
N GLU A 31 13.79 3.99 -8.57
CA GLU A 31 15.10 3.35 -8.81
C GLU A 31 16.27 4.24 -8.36
N ALA A 32 16.21 5.56 -8.58
CA ALA A 32 17.37 6.44 -8.37
C ALA A 32 17.78 6.68 -6.91
N PRO A 33 16.90 6.85 -5.90
CA PRO A 33 17.34 7.06 -4.52
C PRO A 33 17.85 5.78 -3.87
N ILE A 34 17.24 4.63 -4.20
CA ILE A 34 17.62 3.31 -3.67
C ILE A 34 18.95 2.88 -4.31
N ILE A 35 19.11 3.00 -5.63
CA ILE A 35 20.36 2.64 -6.31
C ILE A 35 21.49 3.67 -6.06
N ARG A 36 21.21 4.99 -5.99
CA ARG A 36 22.27 5.99 -5.74
C ARG A 36 22.86 5.92 -4.32
N ARG A 37 22.09 5.50 -3.30
CA ARG A 37 22.63 5.36 -1.94
C ARG A 37 23.44 4.08 -1.72
N PHE A 38 23.09 2.99 -2.42
CA PHE A 38 23.93 1.77 -2.44
C PHE A 38 25.26 1.97 -3.19
N ALA A 39 25.35 2.92 -4.13
CA ALA A 39 26.60 3.21 -4.83
C ALA A 39 27.62 4.04 -4.02
N THR A 40 27.22 4.65 -2.89
CA THR A 40 28.08 5.54 -2.09
C THR A 40 28.61 4.95 -0.78
N GLY A 41 28.24 3.72 -0.44
CA GLY A 41 28.75 3.04 0.75
C GLY A 41 28.88 1.54 0.50
N ILE A 42 30.11 1.03 0.72
CA ILE A 42 30.56 -0.37 0.64
C ILE A 42 31.34 -0.74 -0.64
N HIS A 43 32.53 -1.28 -0.39
CA HIS A 43 33.66 -1.56 -1.28
C HIS A 43 33.33 -2.42 -2.52
N LEU A 44 33.47 -1.83 -3.72
CA LEU A 44 33.61 -2.56 -4.98
C LEU A 44 35.09 -2.80 -5.33
N ARG A 45 35.66 -3.88 -4.81
CA ARG A 45 36.74 -4.60 -5.50
C ARG A 45 36.17 -5.90 -6.05
N ARG A 46 35.75 -5.91 -7.33
CA ARG A 46 36.06 -6.98 -8.33
C ARG A 46 35.17 -7.09 -9.58
N SER A 47 34.16 -6.25 -9.83
CA SER A 47 33.25 -6.50 -10.98
C SER A 47 33.48 -5.64 -12.24
N LEU A 48 34.62 -4.97 -12.39
CA LEU A 48 34.87 -4.00 -13.47
C LEU A 48 35.60 -4.57 -14.72
N ILE A 49 35.55 -5.89 -14.96
CA ILE A 49 36.26 -6.52 -16.09
C ILE A 49 35.35 -7.02 -17.22
N ILE A 50 34.03 -7.19 -17.02
CA ILE A 50 33.18 -7.85 -18.04
C ILE A 50 32.40 -6.88 -18.94
N ILE A 51 32.28 -5.60 -18.60
CA ILE A 51 31.40 -4.66 -19.35
C ILE A 51 32.17 -3.83 -20.42
N ARG A 52 33.42 -4.17 -20.74
CA ARG A 52 34.21 -3.42 -21.75
C ARG A 52 34.41 -4.11 -23.10
N GLN A 53 33.74 -5.24 -23.36
CA GLN A 53 34.04 -6.07 -24.54
C GLN A 53 32.89 -6.27 -25.55
N LEU A 54 31.73 -5.61 -25.39
CA LEU A 54 30.58 -5.80 -26.30
C LEU A 54 30.17 -4.59 -27.15
N CYS A 55 31.00 -3.55 -27.23
CA CYS A 55 30.74 -2.43 -28.15
C CYS A 55 31.98 -2.10 -28.99
N ARG A 56 32.23 -2.87 -30.06
CA ARG A 56 33.03 -2.47 -31.25
C ARG A 56 32.97 -3.53 -32.36
N ASN A 57 32.02 -3.39 -33.29
CA ASN A 57 32.24 -3.37 -34.75
C ASN A 57 30.96 -3.77 -35.53
N PRO A 58 30.50 -2.94 -36.48
CA PRO A 58 29.56 -3.33 -37.52
C PRO A 58 30.28 -3.68 -38.84
N THR A 59 29.61 -4.49 -39.66
CA THR A 59 29.69 -4.68 -41.14
C THR A 59 30.24 -6.01 -41.70
N PHE A 60 29.51 -6.47 -42.76
CA PHE A 60 29.81 -7.46 -43.82
C PHE A 60 29.80 -8.97 -43.44
N PHE A 61 29.20 -9.92 -44.18
CA PHE A 61 28.86 -10.05 -45.61
C PHE A 61 27.60 -10.92 -45.86
N ALA A 62 27.08 -10.83 -47.08
CA ALA A 62 25.96 -11.55 -47.67
C ALA A 62 26.25 -13.00 -48.11
N ASN A 63 25.15 -13.69 -48.50
CA ASN A 63 24.99 -14.86 -49.38
C ASN A 63 25.03 -16.30 -48.80
N GLN A 64 23.89 -16.98 -48.93
CA GLN A 64 23.62 -18.29 -49.61
C GLN A 64 22.34 -18.90 -48.99
N SER A 65 21.19 -18.91 -49.66
CA SER A 65 20.69 -19.86 -50.68
C SER A 65 20.55 -21.34 -50.23
N SER A 66 19.28 -21.79 -50.26
CA SER A 66 18.75 -23.12 -50.61
C SER A 66 19.04 -24.36 -49.75
N ASN A 67 17.99 -24.94 -49.15
CA ASN A 67 17.43 -26.31 -49.36
C ASN A 67 16.61 -26.72 -48.12
N LYS A 68 15.28 -26.84 -48.23
CA LYS A 68 14.47 -28.04 -48.59
C LYS A 68 14.48 -29.17 -47.54
N SER A 69 13.25 -29.48 -47.08
CA SER A 69 12.73 -30.75 -46.52
C SER A 69 13.36 -31.24 -45.19
N GLU A 70 12.67 -31.86 -44.24
CA GLU A 70 11.50 -32.73 -44.32
C GLU A 70 10.86 -32.95 -42.93
N ARG A 71 9.61 -33.42 -42.98
CA ARG A 71 8.71 -33.92 -41.93
C ARG A 71 9.35 -34.48 -40.65
N SER A 72 8.68 -34.20 -39.52
CA SER A 72 8.29 -35.27 -38.58
C SER A 72 6.91 -35.01 -37.98
N ARG A 73 6.01 -35.95 -38.30
CA ARG A 73 4.70 -36.15 -37.68
C ARG A 73 4.94 -36.73 -36.29
N ARG A 74 4.25 -36.23 -35.26
CA ARG A 74 3.86 -37.06 -34.12
C ARG A 74 2.37 -36.91 -33.85
N ILE A 75 1.82 -38.07 -33.55
CA ILE A 75 0.42 -38.45 -33.55
C ILE A 75 -0.22 -38.07 -32.21
N ILE A 76 -1.51 -37.81 -32.34
CA ILE A 76 -2.56 -37.49 -31.38
C ILE A 76 -2.63 -38.49 -30.20
N ALA A 77 -2.86 -37.97 -29.00
CA ALA A 77 -3.59 -38.68 -27.95
C ALA A 77 -4.67 -37.73 -27.38
N THR A 78 -5.83 -37.76 -28.02
CA THR A 78 -7.10 -37.22 -27.51
C THR A 78 -7.61 -38.12 -26.40
N PHE A 79 -7.74 -37.59 -25.18
CA PHE A 79 -8.54 -38.21 -24.12
C PHE A 79 -9.88 -37.47 -24.06
N THR A 80 -10.93 -38.12 -24.56
CA THR A 80 -12.32 -37.71 -24.38
C THR A 80 -12.90 -38.46 -23.18
N GLY A 81 -13.34 -37.72 -22.17
CA GLY A 81 -14.07 -38.22 -20.99
C GLY A 81 -15.08 -37.15 -20.54
N PRO A 82 -16.22 -37.54 -19.95
CA PRO A 82 -17.51 -36.96 -20.27
C PRO A 82 -17.85 -35.68 -19.49
N SER A 83 -18.58 -34.81 -20.21
CA SER A 83 -19.28 -33.64 -19.70
C SER A 83 -20.22 -33.98 -18.54
N LEU A 84 -19.95 -33.43 -17.37
CA LEU A 84 -20.94 -33.19 -16.33
C LEU A 84 -21.17 -31.69 -16.23
N ILE A 85 -22.30 -31.27 -16.77
CA ILE A 85 -22.85 -29.92 -16.62
C ILE A 85 -23.26 -29.79 -15.14
N LEU A 86 -22.42 -29.15 -14.34
CA LEU A 86 -22.79 -28.64 -13.03
C LEU A 86 -22.95 -27.12 -13.13
N SER A 87 -24.20 -26.70 -12.97
CA SER A 87 -24.63 -25.31 -12.86
C SER A 87 -23.88 -24.61 -11.72
N PRO A 88 -23.25 -23.45 -11.94
CA PRO A 88 -22.77 -22.63 -10.83
C PRO A 88 -23.95 -21.86 -10.27
N ARG A 89 -24.53 -22.35 -9.17
CA ARG A 89 -25.26 -21.49 -8.24
C ARG A 89 -24.23 -20.62 -7.53
N CYS A 90 -23.95 -19.46 -8.09
CA CYS A 90 -23.24 -18.38 -7.41
C CYS A 90 -24.09 -17.94 -6.20
N HIS A 91 -23.77 -18.45 -5.01
CA HIS A 91 -24.10 -17.73 -3.79
C HIS A 91 -23.15 -16.55 -3.68
N ALA A 92 -23.54 -15.44 -4.29
CA ALA A 92 -22.98 -14.14 -3.96
C ALA A 92 -23.20 -13.92 -2.45
N PHE A 93 -22.10 -13.75 -1.71
CA PHE A 93 -22.11 -13.23 -0.35
C PHE A 93 -22.75 -11.82 -0.39
N ARG A 94 -24.06 -11.76 -0.16
CA ARG A 94 -24.74 -10.52 0.24
C ARG A 94 -24.55 -10.37 1.74
N HIS A 95 -23.43 -9.78 2.15
CA HIS A 95 -23.45 -9.03 3.41
C HIS A 95 -24.18 -7.72 3.14
N SER A 96 -25.42 -7.64 3.61
CA SER A 96 -26.13 -6.38 3.75
C SER A 96 -25.36 -5.53 4.78
N PHE A 97 -24.68 -4.48 4.32
CA PHE A 97 -24.03 -3.53 5.22
C PHE A 97 -25.09 -2.60 5.82
N SER A 98 -25.18 -2.58 7.15
CA SER A 98 -25.85 -1.53 7.91
C SER A 98 -24.83 -0.41 8.15
N VAL A 99 -25.09 0.77 7.58
CA VAL A 99 -24.34 1.99 7.93
C VAL A 99 -24.94 2.51 9.23
N VAL A 100 -24.23 2.35 10.35
CA VAL A 100 -24.64 2.94 11.62
C VAL A 100 -24.15 4.39 11.65
N ALA A 101 -25.07 5.33 11.49
CA ALA A 101 -24.80 6.75 11.68
C ALA A 101 -24.84 7.08 13.18
N TYR A 102 -23.69 7.42 13.77
CA TYR A 102 -23.61 7.85 15.16
C TYR A 102 -23.93 9.35 15.27
N SER A 103 -24.95 9.68 16.06
CA SER A 103 -25.23 11.05 16.50
C SER A 103 -24.43 11.33 17.78
N ALA A 104 -23.48 12.26 17.72
CA ALA A 104 -22.74 12.71 18.90
C ALA A 104 -23.62 13.64 19.76
N ALA A 105 -23.86 13.25 21.02
CA ALA A 105 -24.51 14.09 22.02
C ALA A 105 -23.54 15.18 22.54
N PRO A 106 -24.01 16.40 22.87
CA PRO A 106 -23.15 17.48 23.29
C PRO A 106 -22.96 17.50 24.82
N GLY A 107 -21.71 17.59 25.28
CA GLY A 107 -21.43 18.13 26.61
C GLY A 107 -20.18 17.60 27.30
N LYS A 108 -19.11 18.40 27.30
CA LYS A 108 -18.51 19.03 28.51
C LYS A 108 -17.20 19.73 28.15
N ARG A 109 -16.91 20.77 28.94
CA ARG A 109 -15.92 21.84 28.74
C ARG A 109 -14.50 21.33 28.47
N ARG A 110 -13.84 21.88 27.45
CA ARG A 110 -12.42 21.69 27.16
C ARG A 110 -11.59 22.88 27.65
N HIS A 111 -10.46 22.57 28.29
CA HIS A 111 -9.39 23.51 28.60
C HIS A 111 -8.76 24.03 27.32
N SER A 112 -8.64 25.35 27.22
CA SER A 112 -8.12 26.08 26.05
C SER A 112 -6.61 26.24 26.15
N CYS A 113 -5.85 25.38 25.48
CA CYS A 113 -4.49 25.71 25.05
C CYS A 113 -4.59 26.43 23.70
N SER A 114 -4.77 27.75 23.74
CA SER A 114 -4.83 28.61 22.57
C SER A 114 -3.43 29.04 22.16
N ASN A 115 -2.72 28.19 21.43
CA ASN A 115 -1.71 28.65 20.47
C ASN A 115 -2.41 28.76 19.12
N ILE A 116 -2.81 29.99 18.80
CA ILE A 116 -3.43 30.36 17.54
C ILE A 116 -2.36 30.22 16.45
N ILE A 117 -2.41 29.13 15.68
CA ILE A 117 -1.82 29.12 14.33
C ILE A 117 -2.69 30.08 13.54
N ASN A 118 -2.22 31.33 13.39
CA ASN A 118 -2.93 32.35 12.63
C ASN A 118 -3.25 31.80 11.23
N SER A 119 -4.53 31.87 10.89
CA SER A 119 -5.05 31.55 9.57
C SER A 119 -4.39 32.44 8.51
N SER A 120 -3.54 31.88 7.65
CA SER A 120 -3.21 32.49 6.35
C SER A 120 -2.32 31.59 5.50
N GLU A 121 -2.88 31.18 4.37
CA GLU A 121 -2.23 30.65 3.15
C GLU A 121 -1.66 29.22 3.19
N GLY A 122 -2.40 28.28 2.58
CA GLY A 122 -1.79 27.10 1.94
C GLY A 122 -2.12 25.74 2.53
N VAL A 123 -2.92 25.64 3.60
CA VAL A 123 -3.34 24.34 4.11
C VAL A 123 -4.57 23.86 3.31
N PRO A 124 -4.49 22.74 2.57
CA PRO A 124 -5.58 22.32 1.69
C PRO A 124 -6.79 21.85 2.50
N ASN A 125 -8.01 22.10 2.03
CA ASN A 125 -9.21 21.59 2.70
C ASN A 125 -9.29 20.06 2.54
N VAL A 126 -8.98 19.32 3.61
CA VAL A 126 -8.98 17.86 3.58
C VAL A 126 -10.35 17.33 3.96
N LYS A 127 -10.89 16.46 3.12
CA LYS A 127 -12.15 15.76 3.31
C LYS A 127 -11.87 14.29 3.55
N HIS A 128 -12.66 13.68 4.43
CA HIS A 128 -12.81 12.23 4.44
C HIS A 128 -13.36 11.77 3.09
N TRP A 129 -12.85 10.65 2.58
CA TRP A 129 -13.25 10.09 1.29
C TRP A 129 -14.02 8.79 1.45
N PHE A 130 -13.51 7.86 2.25
CA PHE A 130 -14.19 6.61 2.59
C PHE A 130 -13.55 5.96 3.82
N THR A 131 -14.29 5.06 4.46
CA THR A 131 -13.76 4.08 5.41
C THR A 131 -14.17 2.69 4.94
N LEU A 132 -13.23 1.75 4.90
CA LEU A 132 -13.44 0.38 4.46
C LEU A 132 -12.75 -0.60 5.41
N THR A 133 -13.46 -1.65 5.81
CA THR A 133 -12.83 -2.83 6.41
C THR A 133 -12.37 -3.77 5.30
N LEU A 134 -11.06 -4.02 5.27
CA LEU A 134 -10.41 -4.98 4.39
C LEU A 134 -9.98 -6.22 5.21
N PRO A 135 -9.78 -7.39 4.58
CA PRO A 135 -9.18 -8.55 5.26
C PRO A 135 -7.87 -8.19 5.99
N GLU A 136 -7.11 -7.25 5.43
CA GLU A 136 -5.82 -6.78 5.90
C GLU A 136 -5.89 -5.74 7.04
N GLY A 137 -7.06 -5.13 7.30
CA GLY A 137 -7.21 -4.10 8.34
C GLY A 137 -8.25 -3.01 8.03
N SER A 138 -8.24 -1.94 8.84
CA SER A 138 -9.10 -0.78 8.61
C SER A 138 -8.43 0.21 7.66
N CYS A 139 -9.10 0.54 6.55
CA CYS A 139 -8.60 1.45 5.54
C CYS A 139 -9.42 2.74 5.53
N VAL A 140 -8.74 3.89 5.60
CA VAL A 140 -9.38 5.20 5.46
C VAL A 140 -8.78 5.96 4.29
N GLY A 141 -9.65 6.47 3.42
CA GLY A 141 -9.30 7.39 2.34
C GLY A 141 -9.56 8.84 2.73
N VAL A 142 -8.69 9.74 2.29
CA VAL A 142 -8.86 11.21 2.40
C VAL A 142 -8.53 11.88 1.08
N THR A 143 -9.11 13.05 0.83
CA THR A 143 -8.88 13.81 -0.41
C THR A 143 -8.95 15.32 -0.20
N THR A 144 -8.28 16.07 -1.07
CA THR A 144 -8.45 17.53 -1.19
C THR A 144 -9.33 17.93 -2.37
N SER A 145 -9.74 16.97 -3.20
CA SER A 145 -10.51 17.24 -4.41
C SER A 145 -11.92 17.69 -4.06
N SER A 146 -12.41 18.73 -4.75
CA SER A 146 -13.79 19.20 -4.65
C SER A 146 -14.74 18.41 -5.54
N GLU A 147 -14.23 17.64 -6.51
CA GLU A 147 -15.04 17.02 -7.57
C GLU A 147 -16.01 15.93 -7.06
N HIS A 148 -15.78 15.42 -5.84
CA HIS A 148 -16.58 14.34 -5.27
C HIS A 148 -17.83 14.75 -4.47
N GLU A 149 -18.16 16.05 -4.41
CA GLU A 149 -19.39 16.50 -3.71
C GLU A 149 -20.70 15.98 -4.32
N PHE A 150 -20.67 15.39 -5.52
CA PHE A 150 -21.89 15.07 -6.27
C PHE A 150 -22.54 13.71 -5.94
N LEU A 151 -21.82 12.75 -5.36
CA LEU A 151 -22.31 11.36 -5.23
C LEU A 151 -22.84 10.99 -3.84
N GLU A 152 -22.40 11.63 -2.76
CA GLU A 152 -22.83 11.30 -1.40
C GLU A 152 -23.67 12.41 -0.75
N ARG A 153 -24.85 12.66 -1.31
CA ARG A 153 -25.75 13.72 -0.80
C ARG A 153 -26.34 13.44 0.60
N ASN A 154 -26.01 12.31 1.23
CA ASN A 154 -26.65 11.83 2.45
C ASN A 154 -25.70 11.53 3.63
N GLN A 155 -24.38 11.67 3.48
CA GLN A 155 -23.48 11.56 4.63
C GLN A 155 -22.93 12.94 5.00
N PRO A 156 -23.02 13.37 6.28
CA PRO A 156 -22.41 14.60 6.72
C PRO A 156 -20.89 14.50 6.54
N THR A 157 -20.36 15.20 5.56
CA THR A 157 -18.90 15.33 5.36
C THR A 157 -18.35 16.12 6.53
N THR A 158 -17.80 15.40 7.51
CA THR A 158 -17.18 16.03 8.67
C THR A 158 -15.85 16.60 8.20
N ALA A 159 -15.76 17.93 8.06
CA ALA A 159 -14.52 18.59 7.70
C ALA A 159 -13.43 18.23 8.72
N LEU A 160 -12.32 17.68 8.23
CA LEU A 160 -11.21 17.26 9.08
C LEU A 160 -10.27 18.45 9.28
N SER A 161 -10.18 18.96 10.51
CA SER A 161 -9.22 20.03 10.80
C SER A 161 -7.79 19.46 10.79
N LEU A 162 -6.93 19.91 9.86
CA LEU A 162 -5.55 19.44 9.79
C LEU A 162 -4.79 19.61 11.11
N SER A 163 -5.02 20.73 11.81
CA SER A 163 -4.37 21.00 13.09
C SER A 163 -4.75 20.02 14.20
N SER A 164 -5.87 19.29 14.03
CA SER A 164 -6.32 18.28 14.99
C SER A 164 -5.82 16.88 14.67
N LEU A 165 -5.43 16.63 13.41
CA LEU A 165 -5.01 15.31 12.97
C LEU A 165 -3.50 15.22 12.79
N LEU A 166 -2.83 16.21 12.19
CA LEU A 166 -1.38 16.17 12.03
C LEU A 166 -0.67 16.64 13.28
N HIS A 167 0.39 15.92 13.64
CA HIS A 167 1.32 16.36 14.67
C HIS A 167 2.14 17.55 14.17
N GLN A 168 2.46 18.49 15.06
CA GLN A 168 3.19 19.72 14.69
C GLN A 168 4.54 19.42 14.04
N GLU A 169 5.28 18.42 14.55
CA GLU A 169 6.55 18.00 13.96
C GLU A 169 6.40 17.38 12.56
N GLU A 170 5.30 16.68 12.27
CA GLU A 170 5.06 16.16 10.91
C GLU A 170 4.84 17.31 9.94
N PHE A 171 4.06 18.31 10.36
CA PHE A 171 3.82 19.50 9.58
C PHE A 171 5.13 20.25 9.31
N ALA A 172 5.90 20.56 10.37
CA ALA A 172 7.19 21.23 10.28
C ALA A 172 8.18 20.47 9.38
N TRP A 173 8.30 19.15 9.57
CA TRP A 173 9.17 18.32 8.73
C TRP A 173 8.79 18.44 7.25
N GLY A 174 7.50 18.41 6.92
CA GLY A 174 7.03 18.56 5.54
C GLY A 174 7.36 19.91 4.93
N GLN A 175 7.31 20.99 5.72
CA GLN A 175 7.68 22.35 5.28
C GLN A 175 9.19 22.44 4.99
N GLU A 176 10.00 21.89 5.89
CA GLU A 176 11.47 21.99 5.84
C GLU A 176 12.09 21.07 4.79
N ASN A 177 11.53 19.87 4.59
CA ASN A 177 12.18 18.80 3.82
C ASN A 177 11.54 18.55 2.45
N ILE A 178 10.36 19.10 2.17
CA ILE A 178 9.66 18.91 0.88
C ILE A 178 9.40 20.26 0.21
N SER A 179 10.16 20.57 -0.83
CA SER A 179 10.03 21.81 -1.59
C SER A 179 8.76 21.88 -2.44
N SER A 180 8.36 20.77 -3.06
CA SER A 180 7.17 20.73 -3.91
C SER A 180 5.88 20.73 -3.09
N VAL A 181 4.99 21.70 -3.35
CA VAL A 181 3.67 21.78 -2.73
C VAL A 181 2.89 20.48 -2.93
N MET A 182 2.89 19.91 -4.14
CA MET A 182 2.19 18.66 -4.43
C MET A 182 2.73 17.49 -3.59
N SER A 183 4.05 17.32 -3.53
CA SER A 183 4.66 16.28 -2.69
C SER A 183 4.39 16.50 -1.21
N ARG A 184 4.34 17.76 -0.76
CA ARG A 184 4.06 18.12 0.63
C ARG A 184 2.59 17.81 0.99
N THR A 185 1.66 18.14 0.10
CA THR A 185 0.25 17.77 0.22
C THR A 185 0.08 16.24 0.29
N SER A 186 0.71 15.48 -0.62
CA SER A 186 0.67 14.02 -0.57
C SER A 186 1.24 13.45 0.74
N PHE A 187 2.33 14.03 1.24
CA PHE A 187 2.94 13.67 2.52
C PHE A 187 1.98 13.90 3.70
N TYR A 188 1.27 15.04 3.72
CA TYR A 188 0.27 15.35 4.76
C TYR A 188 -0.94 14.45 4.68
N LEU A 189 -1.51 14.26 3.49
CA LEU A 189 -2.68 13.42 3.27
C LEU A 189 -2.43 11.96 3.70
N GLY A 190 -1.26 11.39 3.36
CA GLY A 190 -0.91 10.03 3.77
C GLY A 190 -0.92 9.84 5.29
N ARG A 191 -0.39 10.81 6.04
CA ARG A 191 -0.36 10.77 7.51
C ARG A 191 -1.73 10.97 8.12
N MET A 192 -2.53 11.88 7.57
CA MET A 192 -3.91 12.06 8.00
C MET A 192 -4.72 10.78 7.79
N ALA A 193 -4.61 10.17 6.60
CA ALA A 193 -5.28 8.91 6.29
C ALA A 193 -4.88 7.80 7.28
N LEU A 194 -3.58 7.67 7.57
CA LEU A 194 -3.08 6.68 8.53
C LEU A 194 -3.59 6.94 9.95
N ARG A 195 -3.57 8.19 10.42
CA ARG A 195 -4.09 8.55 11.75
C ARG A 195 -5.59 8.30 11.86
N CYS A 196 -6.36 8.58 10.81
CA CYS A 196 -7.77 8.23 10.76
C CYS A 196 -7.95 6.71 10.84
N SER A 197 -7.19 5.94 10.04
CA SER A 197 -7.22 4.47 10.09
C SER A 197 -6.87 3.91 11.48
N LEU A 198 -5.84 4.45 12.15
CA LEU A 198 -5.45 4.10 13.52
C LEU A 198 -6.59 4.36 14.52
N ARG A 199 -7.31 5.46 14.35
CA ARG A 199 -8.48 5.76 15.18
C ARG A 199 -9.60 4.74 14.96
N GLU A 200 -9.82 4.34 13.71
CA GLU A 200 -10.87 3.37 13.38
C GLU A 200 -10.59 2.01 14.02
N ILE A 201 -9.36 1.48 14.00
CA ILE A 201 -9.07 0.19 14.66
C ILE A 201 -9.27 0.24 16.18
N LEU A 202 -9.10 1.40 16.81
CA LEU A 202 -9.36 1.60 18.25
C LEU A 202 -10.85 1.75 18.58
N HIS A 203 -11.65 2.21 17.62
CA HIS A 203 -13.10 2.26 17.76
C HIS A 203 -13.74 0.89 17.52
N LEU A 204 -13.24 0.12 16.54
CA LEU A 204 -13.73 -1.23 16.25
C LEU A 204 -13.52 -2.17 17.43
N SER A 205 -12.37 -2.09 18.11
CA SER A 205 -12.14 -2.86 19.34
C SER A 205 -13.07 -2.45 20.48
N ALA A 206 -13.56 -1.21 20.46
CA ALA A 206 -14.48 -0.73 21.46
C ALA A 206 -15.91 -1.19 21.19
N ASP A 207 -16.37 -1.36 19.93
CA ASP A 207 -17.79 -1.53 19.56
C ASP A 207 -18.43 -2.89 19.89
N ASP A 208 -17.66 -3.88 20.34
CA ASP A 208 -18.18 -5.14 20.92
C ASP A 208 -18.75 -4.93 22.36
N LYS A 209 -19.47 -3.80 22.56
CA LYS A 209 -19.75 -3.05 23.82
C LYS A 209 -20.72 -3.65 24.83
N GLU A 210 -21.38 -4.77 24.58
CA GLU A 210 -22.34 -5.23 25.60
C GLU A 210 -21.65 -5.78 26.86
N THR A 211 -20.34 -6.04 26.82
CA THR A 211 -19.61 -6.65 27.95
C THR A 211 -18.25 -6.02 28.27
N MET A 212 -17.86 -4.89 27.66
CA MET A 212 -16.57 -4.27 27.97
C MET A 212 -16.58 -3.53 29.32
N ASP A 213 -15.57 -3.81 30.14
CA ASP A 213 -15.32 -3.11 31.40
C ASP A 213 -14.85 -1.66 31.15
N GLU A 214 -15.12 -0.75 32.10
CA GLU A 214 -14.73 0.67 32.02
C GLU A 214 -13.21 0.83 31.82
N ASP A 215 -12.41 -0.10 32.35
CA ASP A 215 -10.96 -0.13 32.25
C ASP A 215 -10.46 -0.28 30.80
N SER A 216 -11.10 -1.14 29.98
CA SER A 216 -10.70 -1.33 28.58
C SER A 216 -10.87 -0.06 27.75
N ARG A 217 -11.92 0.72 28.05
CA ARG A 217 -12.17 2.00 27.38
C ARG A 217 -11.11 3.05 27.74
N GLY A 218 -10.65 3.06 29.00
CA GLY A 218 -9.57 3.93 29.45
C GLY A 218 -8.26 3.65 28.71
N ASN A 219 -7.94 2.38 28.49
CA ASN A 219 -6.73 1.97 27.79
C ASN A 219 -6.72 2.41 26.31
N SER A 220 -7.83 2.23 25.59
CA SER A 220 -7.93 2.67 24.19
C SER A 220 -7.79 4.18 24.03
N GLU A 221 -8.39 4.97 24.93
CA GLU A 221 -8.27 6.43 24.89
C GLU A 221 -6.83 6.89 25.26
N SER A 222 -6.21 6.25 26.25
CA SER A 222 -4.80 6.49 26.60
C SER A 222 -3.87 6.20 25.42
N PHE A 223 -4.04 5.06 24.76
CA PHE A 223 -3.27 4.69 23.58
C PHE A 223 -3.49 5.67 22.42
N TRP A 224 -4.74 6.10 22.18
CA TRP A 224 -5.04 7.13 21.19
C TRP A 224 -4.36 8.46 21.50
N MET A 225 -4.37 8.90 22.76
CA MET A 225 -3.68 10.13 23.18
C MET A 225 -2.18 10.05 22.91
N GLN A 226 -1.57 8.89 23.11
CA GLN A 226 -0.15 8.67 22.76
C GLN A 226 0.11 8.71 21.26
N ILE A 227 -0.76 8.12 20.44
CA ILE A 227 -0.66 8.24 18.98
C ILE A 227 -0.79 9.71 18.55
N GLN A 228 -1.71 10.46 19.15
CA GLN A 228 -1.91 11.87 18.84
C GLN A 228 -0.73 12.75 19.28
N SER A 229 -0.13 12.46 20.43
CA SER A 229 0.97 13.25 21.00
C SER A 229 2.34 12.94 20.38
N ASN A 230 2.46 11.88 19.58
CA ASN A 230 3.71 11.51 18.92
C ASN A 230 3.61 11.68 17.40
N PRO A 231 4.67 12.15 16.72
CA PRO A 231 4.72 12.20 15.27
C PRO A 231 4.91 10.80 14.65
N ILE A 232 4.17 10.51 13.58
CA ILE A 232 4.45 9.39 12.68
C ILE A 232 5.58 9.81 11.75
N LYS A 233 6.79 9.55 12.23
CA LYS A 233 8.04 9.75 11.48
C LYS A 233 8.12 8.74 10.33
N LYS A 234 9.09 8.96 9.44
CA LYS A 234 9.46 7.97 8.44
C LYS A 234 10.89 7.51 8.69
N ASP A 235 11.17 6.25 8.39
CA ASP A 235 12.54 5.72 8.46
C ASP A 235 13.35 6.02 7.19
N ASN A 236 14.54 5.42 7.10
CA ASN A 236 15.47 5.58 5.98
C ASN A 236 14.94 5.05 4.63
N TYR A 237 13.93 4.19 4.65
CA TYR A 237 13.26 3.62 3.47
C TYR A 237 11.94 4.35 3.16
N GLY A 238 11.55 5.33 3.99
CA GLY A 238 10.34 6.11 3.83
C GLY A 238 9.08 5.46 4.41
N ARG A 239 9.21 4.38 5.19
CA ARG A 239 8.09 3.70 5.85
C ARG A 239 7.63 4.47 7.08
N PRO A 240 6.34 4.44 7.42
CA PRO A 240 5.88 5.04 8.67
C PRO A 240 6.44 4.29 9.88
N ILE A 241 6.95 5.01 10.87
CA ILE A 241 7.33 4.47 12.17
C ILE A 241 6.06 4.46 13.03
N LEU A 242 5.70 3.29 13.55
CA LEU A 242 4.43 3.04 14.24
C LEU A 242 4.66 2.37 15.61
N PRO A 243 3.65 2.39 16.50
CA PRO A 243 3.64 1.56 17.70
C PRO A 243 3.92 0.09 17.38
N ASN A 244 4.73 -0.58 18.20
CA ASN A 244 5.13 -1.99 18.00
C ASN A 244 3.96 -2.96 17.85
N VAL A 245 2.80 -2.63 18.40
CA VAL A 245 1.59 -3.46 18.38
C VAL A 245 0.74 -3.27 17.12
N VAL A 246 1.10 -2.30 16.27
CA VAL A 246 0.37 -1.94 15.05
C VAL A 246 1.22 -2.20 13.83
N ALA A 247 0.60 -2.72 12.78
CA ALA A 247 1.11 -2.67 11.42
C ALA A 247 0.33 -1.61 10.64
N GLY A 248 0.99 -0.88 9.75
CA GLY A 248 0.30 0.12 8.94
C GLY A 248 1.02 0.46 7.66
N SER A 249 0.26 1.01 6.70
CA SER A 249 0.75 1.35 5.38
C SER A 249 0.03 2.57 4.83
N ILE A 250 0.71 3.31 3.94
CA ILE A 250 0.17 4.50 3.29
C ILE A 250 0.36 4.43 1.78
N SER A 251 -0.60 4.97 1.03
CA SER A 251 -0.42 5.29 -0.38
C SER A 251 -1.10 6.60 -0.74
N HIS A 252 -0.64 7.24 -1.80
CA HIS A 252 -1.18 8.52 -2.27
C HIS A 252 -1.06 8.68 -3.78
N LYS A 253 -2.02 9.38 -4.38
CA LYS A 253 -2.06 9.61 -5.82
C LYS A 253 -2.58 11.01 -6.17
N GLY A 254 -1.71 12.00 -6.05
CA GLY A 254 -2.05 13.41 -6.25
C GLY A 254 -2.82 13.93 -5.04
N GLU A 255 -4.10 14.25 -5.24
CA GLU A 255 -5.01 14.81 -4.22
C GLU A 255 -5.71 13.75 -3.35
N TYR A 256 -5.30 12.49 -3.48
CA TYR A 256 -5.92 11.35 -2.80
C TYR A 256 -4.87 10.63 -1.97
N ALA A 257 -5.23 10.20 -0.77
CA ALA A 257 -4.40 9.30 0.03
C ALA A 257 -5.24 8.28 0.78
N VAL A 258 -4.62 7.15 1.09
CA VAL A 258 -5.19 6.06 1.87
C VAL A 258 -4.21 5.65 2.95
N GLY A 259 -4.75 5.30 4.11
CA GLY A 259 -4.03 4.71 5.23
C GLY A 259 -4.69 3.40 5.62
N LEU A 260 -3.88 2.38 5.83
CA LEU A 260 -4.29 1.06 6.31
C LEU A 260 -3.60 0.80 7.64
N SER A 261 -4.33 0.28 8.62
CA SER A 261 -3.77 -0.14 9.90
C SER A 261 -4.51 -1.36 10.45
N ARG A 262 -3.78 -2.15 11.22
CA ARG A 262 -4.28 -3.33 11.93
C ARG A 262 -3.38 -3.57 13.14
N PHE A 263 -3.93 -4.16 14.20
CA PHE A 263 -3.10 -4.77 15.22
C PHE A 263 -2.35 -5.99 14.66
N ARG A 264 -1.12 -6.19 15.12
CA ARG A 264 -0.27 -7.34 14.73
C ARG A 264 -0.76 -8.66 15.35
N PHE A 265 -1.51 -8.55 16.45
CA PHE A 265 -2.14 -9.65 17.16
C PHE A 265 -3.60 -9.77 16.73
N ASP A 266 -4.14 -10.99 16.77
CA ASP A 266 -5.56 -11.21 16.53
C ASP A 266 -6.41 -10.58 17.64
N ASP A 267 -7.61 -10.09 17.30
CA ASP A 267 -8.50 -9.32 18.20
C ASP A 267 -8.82 -10.06 19.51
N ALA A 268 -8.92 -11.39 19.48
CA ALA A 268 -9.17 -12.20 20.67
C ALA A 268 -8.02 -12.11 21.70
N SER A 269 -6.80 -11.87 21.22
CA SER A 269 -5.62 -11.74 22.06
C SER A 269 -5.45 -10.34 22.62
N LEU A 270 -6.07 -9.29 22.04
CA LEU A 270 -6.02 -7.93 22.62
C LEU A 270 -6.84 -7.81 23.90
N LEU A 271 -7.99 -8.49 23.96
CA LEU A 271 -8.83 -8.58 25.15
C LEU A 271 -8.27 -9.54 26.20
N THR A 272 -7.47 -10.52 25.73
CA THR A 272 -6.77 -11.49 26.57
C THR A 272 -5.28 -11.19 26.64
N ILE A 273 -4.86 -9.93 26.42
CA ILE A 273 -3.60 -9.50 26.97
C ILE A 273 -3.88 -9.44 28.46
N ASN A 274 -3.82 -10.63 29.08
CA ASN A 274 -3.78 -10.78 30.50
C ASN A 274 -2.72 -9.80 30.98
N ASN A 275 -2.97 -9.21 32.14
CA ASN A 275 -2.10 -8.27 32.82
C ASN A 275 -0.61 -8.72 32.92
N GLU A 276 -0.19 -9.88 32.42
CA GLU A 276 1.18 -10.39 32.36
C GLU A 276 2.00 -10.02 31.11
N GLU A 277 1.47 -10.07 29.89
CA GLU A 277 2.16 -9.38 28.76
C GLU A 277 1.90 -7.88 28.81
N ILE A 278 0.80 -7.50 29.47
CA ILE A 278 0.60 -6.14 29.96
C ILE A 278 1.36 -5.86 31.28
N ASN A 279 2.12 -6.79 31.87
CA ASN A 279 3.03 -6.49 33.00
C ASN A 279 4.31 -5.79 32.50
N LEU A 280 4.48 -5.59 31.18
CA LEU A 280 5.33 -4.52 30.64
C LEU A 280 4.71 -3.12 30.80
N PHE A 281 3.47 -3.01 31.26
CA PHE A 281 2.71 -1.77 31.47
C PHE A 281 2.08 -1.65 32.87
N ASN A 282 2.46 -2.50 33.84
CA ASN A 282 1.97 -2.45 35.23
C ASN A 282 2.95 -1.80 36.22
N ASP A 283 4.07 -1.26 35.74
CA ASP A 283 4.69 -0.16 36.49
C ASP A 283 3.72 1.03 36.35
N GLU A 284 3.12 1.45 37.47
CA GLU A 284 2.23 2.61 37.54
C GLU A 284 2.88 3.90 36.98
N ASP A 285 4.20 3.87 36.75
CA ASP A 285 4.99 4.89 36.08
C ASP A 285 5.11 4.63 34.55
N SER A 286 4.05 5.02 33.84
CA SER A 286 3.98 5.29 32.39
C SER A 286 3.88 4.10 31.42
N MET A 287 2.68 3.94 30.84
CA MET A 287 2.46 3.26 29.56
C MET A 287 3.24 3.97 28.45
N VAL A 288 4.52 3.67 28.27
CA VAL A 288 5.29 4.18 27.12
C VAL A 288 5.04 3.26 25.94
N VAL A 289 4.23 3.71 24.98
CA VAL A 289 4.11 3.01 23.69
C VAL A 289 5.46 3.00 23.00
N ASN A 290 6.02 1.81 22.82
CA ASN A 290 7.27 1.63 22.08
C ASN A 290 6.99 1.82 20.58
N TRP A 291 7.77 2.70 19.96
CA TRP A 291 7.75 2.96 18.52
C TRP A 291 8.93 2.22 17.88
N LYS A 292 8.66 1.28 16.97
CA LYS A 292 9.71 0.53 16.26
C LYS A 292 9.98 1.15 14.91
N GLU A 293 11.26 1.29 14.60
CA GLU A 293 11.68 1.18 13.21
C GLU A 293 11.54 -0.27 12.76
N GLU A 294 10.85 -0.52 11.65
CA GLU A 294 10.55 -1.89 11.22
C GLU A 294 11.80 -2.63 10.69
N CYS A 295 12.86 -1.91 10.32
CA CYS A 295 14.18 -2.52 10.06
C CYS A 295 15.26 -1.92 10.96
N PRO A 296 15.57 -2.53 12.10
CA PRO A 296 16.87 -2.30 12.70
C PRO A 296 17.91 -2.85 11.72
N VAL A 297 18.56 -1.96 10.96
CA VAL A 297 19.78 -2.30 10.24
C VAL A 297 20.87 -2.43 11.31
N ASN A 298 20.85 -3.52 12.08
CA ASN A 298 21.97 -3.84 12.94
C ASN A 298 22.83 -4.89 12.24
N PRO A 299 23.82 -4.49 11.41
CA PRO A 299 24.65 -5.42 10.65
C PRO A 299 25.55 -6.31 11.54
N ASN A 300 25.55 -6.07 12.86
CA ASN A 300 26.41 -6.75 13.82
C ASN A 300 25.65 -7.63 14.83
N GLU A 301 24.31 -7.71 14.75
CA GLU A 301 23.57 -8.75 15.46
C GLU A 301 23.70 -10.04 14.64
N GLU A 302 24.87 -10.68 14.75
CA GLU A 302 25.05 -12.07 14.33
C GLU A 302 24.18 -12.94 15.23
N ASP A 303 22.90 -13.11 14.87
CA ASP A 303 21.96 -14.15 15.34
C ASP A 303 22.32 -14.76 16.71
N GLU A 304 22.46 -13.94 17.77
CA GLU A 304 22.63 -14.46 19.12
C GLU A 304 21.30 -15.12 19.47
N ASP A 305 21.29 -16.45 19.33
CA ASP A 305 20.18 -17.38 19.56
C ASP A 305 18.91 -16.69 20.06
N GLU A 306 17.96 -16.44 19.15
CA GLU A 306 16.57 -16.19 19.54
C GLU A 306 16.15 -17.38 20.42
N THR A 307 16.27 -17.20 21.73
CA THR A 307 15.64 -18.06 22.74
C THR A 307 14.16 -17.85 22.56
N ILE A 308 13.60 -18.56 21.58
CA ILE A 308 12.17 -18.74 21.41
C ILE A 308 11.68 -19.20 22.77
N LEU A 309 11.01 -18.31 23.49
CA LEU A 309 10.28 -18.66 24.69
C LEU A 309 9.23 -19.68 24.23
N ASN A 310 9.57 -20.96 24.39
CA ASN A 310 8.68 -22.08 24.19
C ASN A 310 7.60 -22.01 25.28
N ASP A 311 6.64 -21.12 25.10
CA ASP A 311 5.38 -21.21 25.82
C ASP A 311 4.65 -22.43 25.26
N GLY A 312 4.54 -23.48 26.06
CA GLY A 312 3.99 -24.79 25.69
C GLY A 312 2.47 -24.79 25.43
N SER A 313 1.90 -23.65 25.06
CA SER A 313 0.48 -23.52 24.74
C SER A 313 0.24 -24.01 23.31
N ASN A 314 -0.45 -25.14 23.22
CA ASN A 314 -0.83 -25.86 22.01
C ASN A 314 -1.93 -25.09 21.21
N SER A 315 -1.74 -23.79 21.04
CA SER A 315 -2.67 -22.88 20.37
C SER A 315 -2.55 -23.09 18.86
N ASN A 316 -3.71 -23.14 18.19
CA ASN A 316 -3.81 -23.21 16.74
C ASN A 316 -2.82 -22.22 16.12
N GLN A 317 -2.10 -22.64 15.07
CA GLN A 317 -1.13 -21.85 14.30
C GLN A 317 -1.79 -20.64 13.59
N ASN A 318 -2.39 -19.74 14.36
CA ASN A 318 -2.75 -18.40 13.94
C ASN A 318 -1.44 -17.63 13.89
N SER A 319 -0.80 -17.74 12.74
CA SER A 319 0.33 -16.91 12.40
C SER A 319 -0.04 -15.43 12.53
N SER A 320 0.71 -14.70 13.35
CA SER A 320 0.56 -13.25 13.48
C SER A 320 0.81 -12.54 12.15
N VAL A 321 0.09 -11.45 11.93
CA VAL A 321 0.34 -10.56 10.79
C VAL A 321 1.54 -9.69 11.15
N GLU A 322 2.63 -9.84 10.41
CA GLU A 322 3.86 -9.09 10.64
C GLU A 322 3.96 -7.80 9.81
N GLY A 323 3.15 -7.68 8.77
CA GLY A 323 3.18 -6.51 7.90
C GLY A 323 1.91 -6.37 7.09
N VAL A 324 1.54 -5.13 6.80
CA VAL A 324 0.43 -4.79 5.92
C VAL A 324 0.88 -3.78 4.88
N GLY A 325 0.27 -3.82 3.70
CA GLY A 325 0.58 -2.95 2.58
C GLY A 325 -0.69 -2.46 1.93
N ILE A 326 -0.70 -1.18 1.55
CA ILE A 326 -1.80 -0.57 0.79
C ILE A 326 -1.24 0.18 -0.42
N ASP A 327 -1.96 0.10 -1.53
CA ASP A 327 -1.68 0.89 -2.71
C ASP A 327 -2.93 1.46 -3.39
N LEU A 328 -2.77 2.66 -3.95
CA LEU A 328 -3.82 3.42 -4.62
C LEU A 328 -3.30 3.85 -5.99
N GLU A 329 -3.80 3.21 -7.04
CA GLU A 329 -3.30 3.42 -8.41
C GLU A 329 -4.41 3.85 -9.36
N ARG A 330 -4.12 4.79 -10.26
CA ARG A 330 -5.10 5.23 -11.27
C ARG A 330 -5.34 4.11 -12.27
N ILE A 331 -6.61 3.93 -12.64
CA ILE A 331 -6.99 3.06 -13.74
C ILE A 331 -6.59 3.75 -15.05
N ASP A 332 -5.61 3.19 -15.76
CA ASP A 332 -5.00 3.77 -16.95
C ASP A 332 -4.53 2.66 -17.91
N ASP A 333 -5.38 2.35 -18.91
CA ASP A 333 -5.13 1.29 -19.89
C ASP A 333 -3.86 1.53 -20.71
N GLU A 334 -3.69 2.75 -21.22
CA GLU A 334 -2.55 3.12 -22.07
C GLU A 334 -1.22 3.01 -21.31
N ARG A 335 -1.19 3.42 -20.05
CA ARG A 335 0.00 3.25 -19.20
C ARG A 335 0.26 1.78 -18.89
N GLY A 336 -0.78 0.99 -18.61
CA GLY A 336 -0.65 -0.43 -18.36
C GLY A 336 0.08 -1.14 -19.50
N GLU A 337 -0.33 -0.90 -20.74
CA GLU A 337 0.33 -1.51 -21.90
C GLU A 337 1.81 -1.11 -22.03
N ARG A 338 2.15 0.15 -21.71
CA ARG A 338 3.55 0.63 -21.76
C ARG A 338 4.45 -0.02 -20.71
N ILE A 339 3.94 -0.35 -19.53
CA ILE A 339 4.76 -0.90 -18.43
C ILE A 339 4.73 -2.42 -18.33
N ARG A 340 3.85 -3.09 -19.09
CA ARG A 340 3.59 -4.53 -19.05
C ARG A 340 4.82 -5.41 -18.88
N ARG A 341 5.81 -5.26 -19.77
CA ARG A 341 7.02 -6.11 -19.78
C ARG A 341 7.97 -5.86 -18.60
N LYS A 342 7.86 -4.71 -17.93
CA LYS A 342 8.70 -4.38 -16.76
C LYS A 342 8.10 -4.94 -15.48
N VAL A 343 6.78 -4.88 -15.36
CA VAL A 343 6.05 -5.21 -14.14
C VAL A 343 5.68 -6.70 -14.08
N LEU A 344 5.28 -7.29 -15.21
CA LEU A 344 4.77 -8.65 -15.25
C LEU A 344 5.86 -9.65 -15.58
N THR A 345 5.81 -10.80 -14.92
CA THR A 345 6.51 -12.01 -15.31
C THR A 345 5.99 -12.52 -16.65
N GLU A 346 6.73 -13.45 -17.27
CA GLU A 346 6.28 -14.08 -18.53
C GLU A 346 4.93 -14.77 -18.35
N ARG A 347 4.77 -15.53 -17.27
CA ARG A 347 3.52 -16.21 -16.94
C ARG A 347 2.35 -15.25 -16.75
N GLU A 348 2.55 -14.16 -16.01
CA GLU A 348 1.50 -13.16 -15.82
C GLU A 348 1.08 -12.50 -17.15
N GLN A 349 2.01 -12.30 -18.08
CA GLN A 349 1.70 -11.77 -19.41
C GLN A 349 0.86 -12.72 -20.26
N GLU A 350 1.11 -14.03 -20.17
CA GLU A 350 0.35 -15.07 -20.84
C GLU A 350 -1.09 -15.16 -20.35
N GLU A 351 -1.31 -14.86 -19.07
CA GLU A 351 -2.61 -14.97 -18.39
C GLU A 351 -3.47 -13.68 -18.44
N LEU A 352 -2.98 -12.60 -19.06
CA LEU A 352 -3.74 -11.34 -19.17
C LEU A 352 -5.05 -11.50 -19.96
N GLY A 353 -6.09 -10.78 -19.54
CA GLY A 353 -7.43 -10.81 -20.14
C GLY A 353 -8.42 -11.67 -19.34
N GLY A 354 -8.02 -12.19 -18.18
CA GLY A 354 -8.90 -13.03 -17.34
C GLY A 354 -10.04 -12.26 -16.66
N LEU A 355 -9.97 -10.92 -16.61
CA LEU A 355 -10.92 -10.06 -15.88
C LEU A 355 -11.82 -9.22 -16.79
N GLU A 356 -11.87 -9.51 -18.09
CA GLU A 356 -12.72 -8.77 -19.05
C GLU A 356 -14.20 -8.81 -18.68
N THR A 357 -14.68 -9.91 -18.06
CA THR A 357 -16.06 -10.06 -17.58
C THR A 357 -16.43 -9.06 -16.47
N LEU A 358 -15.43 -8.49 -15.79
CA LEU A 358 -15.59 -7.43 -14.78
C LEU A 358 -15.41 -6.03 -15.37
N GLY A 359 -15.30 -5.92 -16.69
CA GLY A 359 -15.00 -4.67 -17.39
C GLY A 359 -13.61 -4.14 -17.07
N ILE A 360 -12.63 -5.03 -16.91
CA ILE A 360 -11.21 -4.68 -16.78
C ILE A 360 -10.53 -5.00 -18.10
N SER A 361 -10.03 -3.99 -18.81
CA SER A 361 -9.25 -4.21 -20.03
C SER A 361 -7.87 -4.81 -19.69
N ARG A 362 -7.15 -5.30 -20.70
CA ARG A 362 -5.82 -5.88 -20.50
C ARG A 362 -4.83 -4.87 -19.90
N GLY A 363 -4.82 -3.62 -20.36
CA GLY A 363 -3.93 -2.59 -19.80
C GLY A 363 -4.32 -2.20 -18.37
N GLU A 364 -5.62 -2.08 -18.08
CA GLU A 364 -6.10 -1.90 -16.72
C GLU A 364 -5.71 -3.07 -15.79
N GLU A 365 -5.75 -4.30 -16.29
CA GLU A 365 -5.31 -5.48 -15.54
C GLU A 365 -3.80 -5.41 -15.23
N VAL A 366 -2.97 -4.89 -16.15
CA VAL A 366 -1.56 -4.61 -15.84
C VAL A 366 -1.44 -3.61 -14.68
N MET A 367 -2.23 -2.53 -14.70
CA MET A 367 -2.22 -1.53 -13.62
C MET A 367 -2.71 -2.11 -12.28
N LEU A 368 -3.68 -3.01 -12.31
CA LEU A 368 -4.14 -3.74 -11.13
C LEU A 368 -3.03 -4.62 -10.55
N ARG A 369 -2.37 -5.42 -11.39
CA ARG A 369 -1.25 -6.27 -10.97
C ARG A 369 -0.06 -5.45 -10.46
N PHE A 370 0.22 -4.31 -11.09
CA PHE A 370 1.21 -3.33 -10.60
C PHE A 370 0.89 -2.89 -9.17
N SER A 371 -0.33 -2.42 -8.93
CA SER A 371 -0.76 -1.95 -7.59
C SER A 371 -0.70 -3.07 -6.55
N LEU A 372 -1.16 -4.28 -6.89
CA LEU A 372 -1.07 -5.46 -6.01
C LEU A 372 0.38 -5.76 -5.64
N LYS A 373 1.32 -5.70 -6.59
CA LYS A 373 2.75 -5.91 -6.31
C LYS A 373 3.32 -4.83 -5.40
N GLU A 374 2.92 -3.57 -5.57
CA GLU A 374 3.33 -2.49 -4.65
C GLU A 374 2.78 -2.70 -3.23
N SER A 375 1.52 -3.14 -3.10
CA SER A 375 0.93 -3.50 -1.81
C SER A 375 1.67 -4.67 -1.15
N VAL A 376 1.97 -5.73 -1.90
CA VAL A 376 2.75 -6.88 -1.42
C VAL A 376 4.14 -6.44 -0.97
N TYR A 377 4.84 -5.62 -1.76
CA TYR A 377 6.14 -5.06 -1.39
C TYR A 377 6.07 -4.24 -0.10
N LYS A 378 5.08 -3.35 0.03
CA LYS A 378 4.89 -2.53 1.23
C LYS A 378 4.60 -3.36 2.48
N ALA A 379 3.92 -4.51 2.33
CA ALA A 379 3.70 -5.45 3.43
C ALA A 379 4.98 -6.22 3.81
N MET A 380 5.75 -6.66 2.80
CA MET A 380 6.95 -7.49 2.98
C MET A 380 8.17 -6.71 3.47
N HIS A 381 8.42 -5.52 2.93
CA HIS A 381 9.66 -4.77 3.18
C HIS A 381 9.92 -4.46 4.67
N PRO A 382 8.91 -4.08 5.48
CA PRO A 382 8.98 -4.07 6.96
C PRO A 382 9.67 -5.28 7.56
N VAL A 383 9.36 -6.47 7.06
CA VAL A 383 9.80 -7.76 7.61
C VAL A 383 11.14 -8.19 7.01
N LEU A 384 11.33 -7.97 5.71
CA LEU A 384 12.51 -8.43 4.98
C LEU A 384 13.73 -7.52 5.13
N CYS A 385 13.51 -6.21 5.16
CA CYS A 385 14.60 -5.22 5.05
C CYS A 385 15.43 -5.35 3.78
N GLU A 386 14.87 -5.97 2.74
CA GLU A 386 15.51 -6.20 1.46
C GLU A 386 14.62 -5.71 0.31
N TYR A 387 15.26 -5.29 -0.77
CA TYR A 387 14.56 -4.98 -2.00
C TYR A 387 14.03 -6.26 -2.66
N VAL A 388 12.78 -6.21 -3.13
CA VAL A 388 12.12 -7.27 -3.89
C VAL A 388 11.64 -6.67 -5.20
N GLY A 389 12.17 -7.17 -6.33
CA GLY A 389 11.79 -6.67 -7.65
C GLY A 389 10.41 -7.15 -8.11
N PHE A 390 9.84 -6.47 -9.10
CA PHE A 390 8.54 -6.87 -9.69
C PHE A 390 8.51 -8.29 -10.23
N GLN A 391 9.65 -8.79 -10.73
CA GLN A 391 9.76 -10.13 -11.30
C GLN A 391 9.88 -11.24 -10.23
N GLU A 392 10.02 -10.85 -8.96
CA GLU A 392 10.17 -11.78 -7.82
C GLU A 392 8.84 -12.10 -7.14
N ALA A 393 7.74 -11.52 -7.62
CA ALA A 393 6.39 -11.82 -7.16
C ALA A 393 5.47 -11.97 -8.37
N GLU A 394 4.67 -13.04 -8.39
CA GLU A 394 3.56 -13.23 -9.32
C GLU A 394 2.25 -12.95 -8.58
N VAL A 395 1.37 -12.17 -9.19
CA VAL A 395 0.03 -11.86 -8.66
C VAL A 395 -1.05 -12.22 -9.67
N HIS A 396 -2.09 -12.90 -9.18
CA HIS A 396 -3.24 -13.33 -9.97
C HIS A 396 -4.51 -12.81 -9.32
N PRO A 397 -5.02 -11.63 -9.75
CA PRO A 397 -6.26 -11.09 -9.21
C PRO A 397 -7.45 -11.98 -9.58
N LEU A 398 -8.35 -12.19 -8.63
CA LEU A 398 -9.55 -13.00 -8.76
C LEU A 398 -10.79 -12.12 -8.83
N ALA A 399 -11.86 -12.66 -9.41
CA ALA A 399 -13.09 -11.92 -9.67
C ALA A 399 -13.89 -11.53 -8.42
N ASP A 400 -13.61 -12.18 -7.30
CA ASP A 400 -14.21 -11.87 -6.00
C ASP A 400 -13.51 -10.72 -5.25
N GLY A 401 -12.51 -10.09 -5.87
CA GLY A 401 -11.74 -9.02 -5.26
C GLY A 401 -10.57 -9.50 -4.40
N THR A 402 -10.25 -10.80 -4.41
CA THR A 402 -9.01 -11.32 -3.80
C THR A 402 -7.90 -11.46 -4.84
N ALA A 403 -6.69 -11.82 -4.41
CA ALA A 403 -5.59 -12.16 -5.31
C ALA A 403 -4.75 -13.31 -4.74
N LEU A 404 -4.28 -14.20 -5.63
CA LEU A 404 -3.26 -15.18 -5.30
C LEU A 404 -1.89 -14.54 -5.51
N VAL A 405 -0.97 -14.75 -4.55
CA VAL A 405 0.39 -14.22 -4.62
C VAL A 405 1.38 -15.36 -4.47
N ARG A 406 2.35 -15.41 -5.38
CA ARG A 406 3.46 -16.35 -5.33
C ARG A 406 4.78 -15.58 -5.31
N LEU A 407 5.63 -15.87 -4.33
CA LEU A 407 6.96 -15.29 -4.22
C LEU A 407 7.97 -16.21 -4.90
N ASN A 408 8.76 -15.64 -5.81
CA ASN A 408 9.80 -16.29 -6.60
C ASN A 408 11.11 -15.48 -6.46
N PHE A 409 11.69 -15.47 -5.26
CA PHE A 409 12.94 -14.74 -5.00
C PHE A 409 14.04 -15.22 -5.96
N LEU A 410 14.74 -14.27 -6.59
CA LEU A 410 15.81 -14.59 -7.55
C LEU A 410 17.12 -15.02 -6.87
N LYS A 411 17.29 -14.67 -5.59
CA LYS A 411 18.43 -15.09 -4.80
C LYS A 411 18.36 -16.60 -4.55
N ASP A 412 19.52 -17.26 -4.53
CA ASP A 412 19.60 -18.67 -4.14
C ASP A 412 18.91 -18.87 -2.80
N ARG A 413 18.01 -19.86 -2.72
CA ARG A 413 17.20 -20.11 -1.53
C ARG A 413 18.07 -20.28 -0.27
N ASP A 414 19.26 -20.84 -0.41
CA ASP A 414 20.22 -21.06 0.68
C ASP A 414 20.89 -19.75 1.15
N SER A 415 20.89 -18.71 0.32
CA SER A 415 21.40 -17.37 0.67
C SER A 415 20.35 -16.47 1.35
N LEU A 416 19.09 -16.90 1.39
CA LEU A 416 18.02 -16.18 2.06
C LEU A 416 18.08 -16.44 3.57
N SER A 417 17.89 -15.39 4.36
CA SER A 417 17.75 -15.51 5.81
C SER A 417 16.62 -16.50 6.15
N PRO A 418 16.70 -17.23 7.29
CA PRO A 418 15.64 -18.12 7.72
C PRO A 418 14.27 -17.43 7.71
N ARG A 419 14.21 -16.17 8.17
CA ARG A 419 12.99 -15.35 8.21
C ARG A 419 12.42 -15.10 6.82
N THR A 420 13.26 -14.74 5.85
CA THR A 420 12.84 -14.54 4.46
C THR A 420 12.28 -15.83 3.84
N ARG A 421 12.90 -16.97 4.14
CA ARG A 421 12.44 -18.29 3.64
C ARG A 421 11.09 -18.72 4.18
N SER A 422 10.75 -18.29 5.39
CA SER A 422 9.48 -18.60 6.06
C SER A 422 8.38 -17.56 5.83
N MET A 423 8.67 -16.48 5.11
CA MET A 423 7.70 -15.43 4.87
C MET A 423 6.62 -15.88 3.87
N VAL A 424 5.37 -15.55 4.18
CA VAL A 424 4.21 -15.85 3.34
C VAL A 424 3.29 -14.64 3.23
N VAL A 425 2.67 -14.50 2.07
CA VAL A 425 1.54 -13.57 1.88
C VAL A 425 0.29 -14.26 2.39
N ARG A 426 -0.33 -13.69 3.43
CA ARG A 426 -1.50 -14.25 4.11
C ARG A 426 -2.78 -13.93 3.36
N SER A 427 -2.89 -12.69 2.91
CA SER A 427 -4.00 -12.22 2.09
C SER A 427 -3.54 -11.13 1.13
N ALA A 428 -4.24 -11.03 0.01
CA ALA A 428 -4.17 -9.89 -0.87
C ALA A 428 -5.56 -9.63 -1.46
N SER A 429 -5.97 -8.37 -1.51
CA SER A 429 -7.29 -7.97 -1.96
C SER A 429 -7.23 -6.70 -2.81
N TRP A 430 -8.24 -6.52 -3.66
CA TRP A 430 -8.37 -5.38 -4.55
C TRP A 430 -9.82 -4.95 -4.72
N ARG A 431 -10.03 -3.65 -4.93
CA ARG A 431 -11.33 -3.04 -5.24
C ARG A 431 -11.16 -1.87 -6.20
N ARG A 432 -12.20 -1.56 -6.97
CA ARG A 432 -12.30 -0.31 -7.73
C ARG A 432 -12.94 0.75 -6.85
N VAL A 433 -12.29 1.90 -6.71
CA VAL A 433 -12.81 3.06 -5.97
C VAL A 433 -12.62 4.29 -6.85
N ASN A 434 -13.70 4.83 -7.41
CA ASN A 434 -13.72 6.12 -8.11
C ASN A 434 -12.59 6.34 -9.12
N GLY A 435 -12.37 5.39 -10.03
CA GLY A 435 -11.31 5.49 -11.05
C GLY A 435 -9.91 5.09 -10.55
N PHE A 436 -9.82 4.52 -9.35
CA PHE A 436 -8.60 3.93 -8.80
C PHE A 436 -8.77 2.44 -8.55
N PHE A 437 -7.68 1.70 -8.64
CA PHE A 437 -7.51 0.44 -7.94
C PHE A 437 -7.01 0.75 -6.52
N LEU A 438 -7.74 0.23 -5.53
CA LEU A 438 -7.29 0.13 -4.16
C LEU A 438 -6.88 -1.32 -3.93
N THR A 439 -5.60 -1.55 -3.64
CA THR A 439 -5.08 -2.89 -3.39
C THR A 439 -4.49 -2.95 -1.99
N SER A 440 -4.53 -4.12 -1.37
CA SER A 440 -3.92 -4.34 -0.07
C SER A 440 -3.34 -5.74 0.03
N ALA A 441 -2.38 -5.91 0.94
CA ALA A 441 -1.80 -7.21 1.26
C ALA A 441 -1.43 -7.30 2.74
N SER A 442 -1.43 -8.52 3.27
CA SER A 442 -0.86 -8.83 4.59
C SER A 442 0.15 -9.97 4.47
N VAL A 443 1.18 -9.91 5.31
CA VAL A 443 2.24 -10.92 5.36
C VAL A 443 2.44 -11.40 6.79
N GLY A 444 3.00 -12.60 6.92
CA GLY A 444 3.48 -13.12 8.18
C GLY A 444 4.58 -14.14 7.95
N VAL A 445 5.10 -14.69 9.04
CA VAL A 445 6.10 -15.75 9.00
C VAL A 445 5.44 -17.07 9.40
N LEU A 446 5.79 -18.16 8.73
CA LEU A 446 5.41 -19.50 9.15
C LEU A 446 6.27 -19.91 10.35
N SER A 447 5.63 -20.25 11.47
CA SER A 447 6.31 -20.91 12.56
C SER A 447 6.82 -22.28 12.08
N LYS A 448 8.04 -22.65 12.50
CA LYS A 448 8.53 -24.02 12.28
C LYS A 448 7.58 -24.96 13.03
N ALA A 449 6.96 -25.88 12.30
CA ALA A 449 6.08 -26.91 12.85
C ALA A 449 6.87 -27.97 13.61
#